data_AF-A0A6B3BET5-F1
#
_entry.id   AF-A0A6B3BET5-F1
#
_cell.length_a   1.000
_cell.length_b   1.000
_cell.length_c   1.000
_cell.angle_alpha   90.00
_cell.angle_beta   90.00
_cell.angle_gamma   90.00
#
_symmetry.space_group_name_H-M   'P 1'
#
loop_
_entity.id
_entity.type
_entity.pdbx_description
1 polymer ?
#
loop_
_entity_poly.entity_id
_entity_poly.type
_entity_poly.pdbx_seq_one_letter_code
_entity_poly.pdbx_strand_id
1 'polypeptide(L)'
;MRVTGRRALTLLAAAITVALSAVPAEAAPYDPYTGSNPLTTGCQSDAVTIATRPIRSQQATYGTMEVRYSPSCGTNWVRAVITVPNATNTVTKGIRRPSSQPDGQGGWLGYYEHYETDPAVGSSFGMQVYAPGSTCISVSSVVKDASGQVVAYTGTAFPYDPWVSIC
;
A
#
# COMPACT_ATOMS: atom_id res chain seq x y z
N MET A 1 22.33 -9.65 -90.28
CA MET A 1 22.70 -8.59 -89.31
C MET A 1 21.76 -8.64 -88.12
N ARG A 2 22.33 -8.56 -86.91
CA ARG A 2 21.74 -8.30 -85.58
C ARG A 2 21.22 -9.49 -84.75
N VAL A 3 21.87 -9.58 -83.59
CA VAL A 3 21.84 -10.50 -82.45
C VAL A 3 20.65 -10.18 -81.54
N THR A 4 20.10 -11.15 -80.80
CA THR A 4 19.62 -10.93 -79.42
C THR A 4 19.37 -12.23 -78.66
N GLY A 5 20.14 -12.45 -77.59
CA GLY A 5 19.95 -13.55 -76.64
C GLY A 5 18.80 -13.32 -75.67
N ARG A 6 18.16 -14.40 -75.23
CA ARG A 6 17.15 -14.37 -74.17
C ARG A 6 17.82 -14.65 -72.83
N ARG A 7 17.88 -13.61 -71.99
CA ARG A 7 18.35 -13.67 -70.60
C ARG A 7 17.31 -14.43 -69.77
N ALA A 8 17.74 -15.44 -69.04
CA ALA A 8 16.94 -16.06 -67.97
C ALA A 8 16.85 -15.07 -66.79
N LEU A 9 15.64 -14.72 -66.38
CA LEU A 9 15.40 -13.97 -65.13
C LEU A 9 15.40 -14.95 -63.96
N THR A 10 16.42 -14.85 -63.11
CA THR A 10 16.48 -15.52 -61.81
C THR A 10 15.61 -14.72 -60.82
N LEU A 11 14.53 -15.32 -60.33
CA LEU A 11 13.67 -14.76 -59.27
C LEU A 11 14.42 -14.84 -57.93
N LEU A 12 14.80 -13.70 -57.35
CA LEU A 12 15.23 -13.61 -55.96
C LEU A 12 13.99 -13.72 -55.05
N ALA A 13 13.90 -14.81 -54.29
CA ALA A 13 12.97 -14.92 -53.16
C ALA A 13 13.58 -14.19 -51.95
N ALA A 14 13.03 -13.02 -51.62
CA ALA A 14 13.38 -12.31 -50.39
C ALA A 14 12.67 -13.00 -49.21
N ALA A 15 13.42 -13.77 -48.41
CA ALA A 15 12.95 -14.32 -47.16
C ALA A 15 12.88 -13.18 -46.12
N ILE A 16 11.65 -12.73 -45.80
CA ILE A 16 11.40 -11.81 -44.69
C ILE A 16 11.44 -12.64 -43.40
N THR A 17 12.61 -12.72 -42.77
CA THR A 17 12.74 -13.20 -41.38
C THR A 17 12.17 -12.13 -40.46
N VAL A 18 10.92 -12.30 -40.02
CA VAL A 18 10.33 -11.53 -38.93
C VAL A 18 11.09 -11.92 -37.65
N ALA A 19 12.04 -11.08 -37.24
CA ALA A 19 12.65 -11.18 -35.93
C ALA A 19 11.59 -10.84 -34.88
N LEU A 20 10.95 -11.87 -34.31
CA LEU A 20 10.21 -11.73 -33.05
C LEU A 20 11.24 -11.38 -31.97
N SER A 21 11.43 -10.08 -31.73
CA SER A 21 12.08 -9.58 -30.54
C SER A 21 11.21 -10.01 -29.34
N ALA A 22 11.62 -11.09 -28.67
CA ALA A 22 11.06 -11.47 -27.38
C ALA A 22 11.36 -10.33 -26.40
N VAL A 23 10.38 -9.46 -26.19
CA VAL A 23 10.41 -8.50 -25.08
C VAL A 23 10.44 -9.35 -23.81
N PRO A 24 11.39 -9.16 -22.89
CA PRO A 24 11.34 -9.88 -21.62
C PRO A 24 10.00 -9.57 -20.97
N ALA A 25 9.24 -10.62 -20.66
CA ALA A 25 8.05 -10.48 -19.84
C ALA A 25 8.52 -10.14 -18.42
N GLU A 26 8.57 -8.86 -18.10
CA GLU A 26 8.71 -8.43 -16.70
C GLU A 26 7.45 -8.88 -15.97
N ALA A 27 7.63 -9.83 -15.04
CA ALA A 27 6.55 -10.21 -14.14
C ALA A 27 6.13 -8.96 -13.37
N ALA A 28 4.82 -8.69 -13.34
CA ALA A 28 4.30 -7.62 -12.49
C ALA A 28 4.79 -7.84 -11.05
N PRO A 29 5.15 -6.77 -10.32
CA PRO A 29 5.47 -6.88 -8.91
C PRO A 29 4.35 -7.66 -8.22
N TYR A 30 4.72 -8.64 -7.40
CA TYR A 30 3.77 -9.46 -6.65
C TYR A 30 2.83 -8.58 -5.79
N ASP A 31 3.32 -7.41 -5.40
CA ASP A 31 2.63 -6.40 -4.62
C ASP A 31 2.90 -5.00 -5.21
N PRO A 32 2.07 -4.52 -6.16
CA PRO A 32 2.30 -3.25 -6.83
C PRO A 32 1.81 -2.03 -6.02
N TYR A 33 1.13 -2.25 -4.89
CA TYR A 33 0.41 -1.20 -4.18
C TYR A 33 0.99 -0.88 -2.81
N THR A 34 1.81 -1.74 -2.21
CA THR A 34 2.43 -1.42 -0.92
C THR A 34 3.23 -0.12 -0.96
N GLY A 35 3.07 0.70 0.08
CA GLY A 35 3.68 2.03 0.17
C GLY A 35 3.01 3.11 -0.68
N SER A 36 1.97 2.78 -1.45
CA SER A 36 1.24 3.75 -2.27
C SER A 36 -0.03 4.27 -1.58
N ASN A 37 -0.51 5.43 -2.03
CA ASN A 37 -1.73 6.03 -1.50
C ASN A 37 -2.99 5.32 -2.09
N PRO A 38 -3.94 4.88 -1.23
CA PRO A 38 -5.14 4.16 -1.69
C PRO A 38 -6.08 5.02 -2.54
N LEU A 39 -6.02 6.34 -2.41
CA LEU A 39 -6.82 7.27 -3.20
C LEU A 39 -6.27 7.40 -4.62
N THR A 40 -4.95 7.47 -4.79
CA THR A 40 -4.32 7.68 -6.11
C THR A 40 -4.28 6.41 -6.95
N THR A 41 -4.30 5.25 -6.32
CA THR A 41 -4.30 3.94 -6.98
C THR A 41 -5.69 3.42 -7.32
N GLY A 42 -6.75 4.05 -6.78
CA GLY A 42 -8.13 3.60 -6.96
C GLY A 42 -8.55 2.46 -6.02
N CYS A 43 -7.64 1.90 -5.23
CA CYS A 43 -7.93 0.83 -4.27
C CYS A 43 -8.94 1.24 -3.20
N GLN A 44 -9.12 2.53 -2.94
CA GLN A 44 -10.17 3.01 -2.04
C GLN A 44 -11.60 2.74 -2.56
N SER A 45 -11.79 2.54 -3.86
CA SER A 45 -13.11 2.51 -4.50
C SER A 45 -14.04 1.39 -4.02
N ASP A 46 -13.50 0.21 -3.75
CA ASP A 46 -14.22 -0.96 -3.23
C ASP A 46 -13.86 -1.31 -1.78
N ALA A 47 -13.16 -0.40 -1.11
CA ALA A 47 -12.63 -0.66 0.21
C ALA A 47 -13.73 -0.76 1.27
N VAL A 48 -13.58 -1.72 2.18
CA VAL A 48 -14.46 -1.94 3.32
C VAL A 48 -13.72 -1.71 4.63
N THR A 49 -14.44 -1.31 5.67
CA THR A 49 -13.88 -1.23 7.03
C THR A 49 -13.96 -2.61 7.67
N ILE A 50 -12.81 -3.23 7.95
CA ILE A 50 -12.73 -4.57 8.55
C ILE A 50 -12.57 -4.51 10.07
N ALA A 51 -12.13 -3.38 10.62
CA ALA A 51 -12.07 -3.16 12.06
C ALA A 51 -12.13 -1.67 12.40
N THR A 52 -12.61 -1.36 13.59
CA THR A 52 -12.58 -0.01 14.16
C THR A 52 -12.04 -0.02 15.59
N ARG A 53 -11.30 1.02 15.97
CA ARG A 53 -10.83 1.23 17.35
C ARG A 53 -10.90 2.72 17.70
N PRO A 54 -11.30 3.07 18.93
CA PRO A 54 -11.26 4.46 19.36
C PRO A 54 -9.82 4.94 19.49
N ILE A 55 -9.53 6.15 19.04
CA ILE A 55 -8.29 6.88 19.34
C ILE A 55 -8.58 7.67 20.61
N ARG A 56 -8.01 7.28 21.75
CA ARG A 56 -8.41 7.83 23.04
C ARG A 56 -7.26 8.07 24.00
N SER A 57 -7.50 8.94 24.96
CA SER A 57 -6.74 9.10 26.20
C SER A 57 -7.54 8.49 27.36
N GLN A 58 -7.03 8.61 28.60
CA GLN A 58 -7.84 8.27 29.78
C GLN A 58 -9.02 9.23 29.98
N GLN A 59 -8.94 10.44 29.41
CA GLN A 59 -9.88 11.54 29.67
C GLN A 59 -10.84 11.80 28.50
N ALA A 60 -10.50 11.43 27.27
CA ALA A 60 -11.30 11.77 26.08
C ALA A 60 -11.06 10.82 24.90
N THR A 61 -12.04 10.77 23.99
CA THR A 61 -11.91 10.15 22.66
C THR A 61 -11.63 11.22 21.62
N TYR A 62 -10.50 11.12 20.93
CA TYR A 62 -10.04 12.08 19.92
C TYR A 62 -10.56 11.75 18.52
N GLY A 63 -10.93 10.50 18.28
CA GLY A 63 -11.41 10.06 16.99
C GLY A 63 -11.55 8.54 16.91
N THR A 64 -11.64 8.04 15.69
CA THR A 64 -11.74 6.61 15.39
C THR A 64 -10.66 6.23 14.38
N MET A 65 -9.97 5.14 14.66
CA MET A 65 -9.15 4.43 13.69
C MET A 65 -10.02 3.39 13.00
N GLU A 66 -10.03 3.43 11.67
CA GLU A 66 -10.61 2.39 10.83
C GLU A 66 -9.50 1.64 10.12
N VAL A 67 -9.61 0.31 10.09
CA VAL A 67 -8.78 -0.54 9.24
C VAL A 67 -9.57 -0.80 7.98
N ARG A 68 -9.01 -0.37 6.85
CA ARG A 68 -9.62 -0.45 5.53
C ARG A 68 -8.96 -1.57 4.74
N TYR A 69 -9.75 -2.33 4.01
CA TYR A 69 -9.29 -3.40 3.11
C TYR A 69 -9.93 -3.24 1.74
N SER A 70 -9.14 -3.35 0.67
CA SER A 70 -9.63 -3.40 -0.71
C SER A 70 -9.55 -4.83 -1.23
N PRO A 71 -10.69 -5.47 -1.55
CA PRO A 71 -10.71 -6.78 -2.20
C PRO A 71 -10.01 -6.78 -3.57
N SER A 72 -10.19 -5.72 -4.37
CA SER A 72 -9.57 -5.61 -5.70
C SER A 72 -8.05 -5.47 -5.66
N CYS A 73 -7.51 -4.76 -4.67
CA CYS A 73 -6.06 -4.55 -4.54
C CYS A 73 -5.37 -5.53 -3.58
N GLY A 74 -6.11 -6.26 -2.74
CA GLY A 74 -5.54 -7.15 -1.72
C GLY A 74 -4.76 -6.40 -0.62
N THR A 75 -4.99 -5.09 -0.48
CA THR A 75 -4.26 -4.21 0.42
C THR A 75 -5.10 -3.76 1.60
N ASN A 76 -4.43 -3.48 2.71
CA ASN A 76 -4.97 -2.89 3.91
C ASN A 76 -4.30 -1.54 4.18
N TRP A 77 -5.00 -0.63 4.85
CA TRP A 77 -4.43 0.60 5.38
C TRP A 77 -5.23 1.10 6.56
N VAL A 78 -4.65 2.03 7.29
CA VAL A 78 -5.30 2.69 8.42
C VAL A 78 -5.88 4.02 7.97
N ARG A 79 -7.14 4.29 8.34
CA ARG A 79 -7.78 5.60 8.19
C ARG A 79 -8.07 6.17 9.57
N ALA A 80 -7.50 7.32 9.89
CA ALA A 80 -7.82 8.04 11.11
C ALA A 80 -8.93 9.05 10.81
N VAL A 81 -9.99 9.04 11.62
CA VAL A 81 -11.09 10.00 11.58
C VAL A 81 -11.09 10.76 12.91
N ILE A 82 -10.52 11.97 12.90
CA ILE A 82 -10.35 12.83 14.07
C ILE A 82 -11.62 13.68 14.27
N THR A 83 -12.23 13.56 15.45
CA THR A 83 -13.45 14.29 15.84
C THR A 83 -13.18 15.44 16.81
N VAL A 84 -12.01 15.45 17.46
CA VAL A 84 -11.54 16.57 18.29
C VAL A 84 -10.35 17.22 17.56
N PRO A 85 -10.62 18.06 16.54
CA PRO A 85 -9.56 18.58 15.68
C PRO A 85 -8.68 19.58 16.45
N ASN A 86 -7.37 19.41 16.30
CA ASN A 86 -6.40 20.43 16.65
C ASN A 86 -5.32 20.42 15.57
N ALA A 87 -5.23 21.49 14.78
CA ALA A 87 -4.34 21.58 13.64
C ALA A 87 -2.85 21.56 14.03
N THR A 88 -2.49 21.86 15.28
CA THR A 88 -1.11 21.75 15.76
C THR A 88 -0.76 20.34 16.25
N ASN A 89 -1.78 19.48 16.43
CA ASN A 89 -1.57 18.07 16.73
C ASN A 89 -1.36 17.29 15.42
N THR A 90 -0.66 16.17 15.53
CA THR A 90 -0.46 15.22 14.43
C THR A 90 -1.06 13.87 14.78
N VAL A 91 -1.45 13.10 13.76
CA VAL A 91 -1.87 11.70 13.90
C VAL A 91 -0.96 10.83 13.05
N THR A 92 -0.20 9.95 13.70
CA THR A 92 0.62 8.92 13.06
C THR A 92 -0.18 7.62 12.99
N LYS A 93 -0.35 7.08 11.79
CA LYS A 93 -0.99 5.80 11.51
C LYS A 93 0.08 4.77 11.20
N GLY A 94 0.11 3.68 11.94
CA GLY A 94 1.04 2.57 11.73
C GLY A 94 0.31 1.34 11.24
N ILE A 95 0.92 0.60 10.33
CA ILE A 95 0.47 -0.73 9.91
C ILE A 95 1.68 -1.64 9.72
N ARG A 96 1.59 -2.86 10.26
CA ARG A 96 2.61 -3.91 10.14
C ARG A 96 2.00 -5.23 9.73
N ARG A 97 2.75 -6.02 8.96
CA ARG A 97 2.43 -7.42 8.61
C ARG A 97 3.68 -8.28 8.78
N PRO A 98 3.56 -9.58 9.11
CA PRO A 98 4.68 -10.51 8.98
C PRO A 98 5.26 -10.42 7.57
N SER A 99 6.58 -10.29 7.45
CA SER A 99 7.24 -10.32 6.15
C SER A 99 7.36 -11.78 5.70
N SER A 100 6.42 -12.24 4.86
CA SER A 100 6.52 -13.51 4.15
C SER A 100 6.91 -13.31 2.68
N GLN A 101 7.32 -12.11 2.31
CA GLN A 101 7.46 -11.70 0.92
C GLN A 101 8.90 -11.89 0.41
N PRO A 102 9.08 -12.39 -0.84
CA PRO A 102 10.35 -12.36 -1.55
C PRO A 102 10.73 -10.98 -2.12
N ASP A 103 9.93 -9.94 -1.85
CA ASP A 103 10.03 -8.56 -2.39
C ASP A 103 11.18 -7.72 -1.80
N GLY A 104 11.94 -8.28 -0.84
CA GLY A 104 13.08 -7.63 -0.20
C GLY A 104 12.71 -6.48 0.75
N GLN A 105 11.42 -6.28 1.04
CA GLN A 105 10.93 -5.15 1.84
C GLN A 105 10.77 -5.51 3.34
N GLY A 106 11.07 -6.77 3.70
CA GLY A 106 11.31 -7.20 5.07
C GLY A 106 12.20 -8.45 5.11
N GLY A 107 13.07 -8.56 6.11
CA GLY A 107 14.00 -9.69 6.26
C GLY A 107 13.28 -11.04 6.47
N TRP A 108 14.03 -12.14 6.35
CA TRP A 108 13.55 -13.53 6.42
C TRP A 108 12.80 -13.91 7.73
N LEU A 109 12.85 -13.04 8.75
CA LEU A 109 12.15 -13.14 10.03
C LEU A 109 11.56 -11.78 10.48
N GLY A 110 11.36 -10.86 9.53
CA GLY A 110 10.99 -9.47 9.80
C GLY A 110 9.50 -9.18 9.68
N TYR A 111 9.15 -7.92 9.93
CA TYR A 111 7.85 -7.35 9.59
C TYR A 111 8.07 -6.33 8.47
N TYR A 112 7.10 -6.22 7.57
CA TYR A 112 6.93 -4.98 6.82
C TYR A 112 6.17 -4.01 7.73
N GLU A 113 6.65 -2.78 7.83
CA GLU A 113 6.04 -1.74 8.65
C GLU A 113 6.03 -0.41 7.90
N HIS A 114 4.88 0.28 7.95
CA HIS A 114 4.73 1.61 7.39
C HIS A 114 4.08 2.54 8.40
N TYR A 115 4.56 3.79 8.43
CA TYR A 115 3.99 4.88 9.19
C TYR A 115 3.66 6.06 8.29
N GLU A 116 2.49 6.65 8.48
CA GLU A 116 2.09 7.88 7.81
C GLU A 116 1.65 8.90 8.85
N THR A 117 2.14 10.14 8.76
CA THR A 117 1.80 11.20 9.72
C THR A 117 1.15 12.37 9.02
N ASP A 118 -0.03 12.74 9.51
CA ASP A 118 -0.81 13.88 9.01
C ASP A 118 -1.20 14.82 10.15
N PRO A 119 -1.64 16.05 9.85
CA PRO A 119 -2.36 16.87 10.83
C PRO A 119 -3.56 16.12 11.41
N ALA A 120 -3.78 16.24 12.72
CA ALA A 120 -4.89 15.59 13.42
C ALA A 120 -6.22 16.35 13.22
N VAL A 121 -6.69 16.40 11.97
CA VAL A 121 -7.94 17.05 11.57
C VAL A 121 -8.68 16.20 10.54
N GLY A 122 -10.01 16.13 10.66
CA GLY A 122 -10.85 15.42 9.70
C GLY A 122 -10.46 13.96 9.50
N SER A 123 -10.49 13.48 8.25
CA SER A 123 -10.12 12.10 7.90
C SER A 123 -8.81 12.09 7.10
N SER A 124 -7.87 11.22 7.47
CA SER A 124 -6.62 10.99 6.73
C SER A 124 -6.28 9.50 6.64
N PHE A 125 -5.53 9.12 5.61
CA PHE A 125 -5.21 7.72 5.30
C PHE A 125 -3.72 7.45 5.49
N GLY A 126 -3.36 6.25 5.92
CA GLY A 126 -2.02 5.72 5.77
C GLY A 126 -1.81 5.13 4.38
N MET A 127 -0.57 4.75 4.10
CA MET A 127 -0.23 4.04 2.88
C MET A 127 -0.69 2.58 2.93
N GLN A 128 -0.86 2.02 1.74
CA GLN A 128 -1.32 0.65 1.55
C GLN A 128 -0.27 -0.38 1.93
N VAL A 129 -0.75 -1.53 2.41
CA VAL A 129 0.03 -2.71 2.76
C VAL A 129 -0.72 -3.93 2.26
N TYR A 130 -0.19 -4.61 1.25
CA TYR A 130 -0.67 -5.91 0.79
C TYR A 130 -0.75 -6.95 1.90
N ALA A 131 -1.95 -7.39 2.22
CA ALA A 131 -2.18 -8.42 3.22
C ALA A 131 -3.54 -9.06 2.88
N PRO A 132 -3.59 -9.82 1.78
CA PRO A 132 -4.83 -10.38 1.28
C PRO A 132 -5.33 -11.53 2.17
N GLY A 133 -6.63 -11.82 2.05
CA GLY A 133 -7.23 -13.00 2.69
C GLY A 133 -7.18 -12.94 4.21
N SER A 134 -6.70 -14.01 4.84
CA SER A 134 -6.59 -14.14 6.30
C SER A 134 -5.25 -13.66 6.87
N THR A 135 -4.57 -12.75 6.18
CA THR A 135 -3.26 -12.25 6.64
C THR A 135 -3.45 -11.38 7.88
N CYS A 136 -2.88 -11.81 9.01
CA CYS A 136 -2.86 -10.99 10.21
C CYS A 136 -2.04 -9.71 9.99
N ILE A 137 -2.62 -8.57 10.37
CA ILE A 137 -1.93 -7.27 10.42
C ILE A 137 -1.97 -6.73 11.85
N SER A 138 -1.01 -5.90 12.24
CA SER A 138 -1.22 -5.01 13.39
C SER A 138 -1.27 -3.57 12.93
N VAL A 139 -2.12 -2.80 13.59
CA VAL A 139 -2.40 -1.40 13.24
C VAL A 139 -2.33 -0.52 14.46
N SER A 140 -2.02 0.76 14.26
CA SER A 140 -2.04 1.77 15.31
C SER A 140 -2.45 3.13 14.77
N SER A 141 -3.01 3.96 15.65
CA SER A 141 -3.12 5.40 15.44
C SER A 141 -2.71 6.10 16.73
N VAL A 142 -1.81 7.07 16.62
CA VAL A 142 -1.22 7.81 17.73
C VAL A 142 -1.34 9.30 17.46
N VAL A 143 -1.99 10.04 18.34
CA VAL A 143 -2.09 11.49 18.28
C VAL A 143 -1.00 12.09 19.16
N LYS A 144 -0.21 13.00 18.59
CA LYS A 144 0.79 13.79 19.31
C LYS A 144 0.42 15.25 19.30
N ASP A 145 0.71 15.96 20.37
CA ASP A 145 0.58 17.41 20.41
C ASP A 145 1.74 18.12 19.69
N ALA A 146 1.70 19.45 19.66
CA ALA A 146 2.72 20.28 19.03
C ALA A 146 4.14 20.10 19.62
N SER A 147 4.25 19.59 20.85
CA SER A 147 5.52 19.29 21.50
C SER A 147 6.01 17.87 21.22
N GLY A 148 5.24 17.07 20.48
CA GLY A 148 5.52 15.66 20.19
C GLY A 148 5.06 14.70 21.29
N GLN A 149 4.40 15.19 22.34
CA GLN A 149 3.88 14.34 23.41
C GLN A 149 2.66 13.57 22.93
N VAL A 150 2.59 12.28 23.25
CA VAL A 150 1.43 11.46 22.87
C VAL A 150 0.26 11.81 23.78
N VAL A 151 -0.86 12.19 23.17
CA VAL A 151 -2.09 12.59 23.86
C VAL A 151 -3.23 11.59 23.68
N ALA A 152 -3.24 10.77 22.64
CA ALA A 152 -4.25 9.71 22.44
C ALA A 152 -3.74 8.57 21.54
N TYR A 153 -4.29 7.37 21.69
CA TYR A 153 -3.88 6.18 20.91
C TYR A 153 -4.96 5.07 20.91
N THR A 154 -4.78 4.03 20.08
CA THR A 154 -5.76 2.94 19.86
C THR A 154 -5.55 1.65 20.66
N GLY A 155 -4.37 1.47 21.26
CA GLY A 155 -3.98 0.28 22.01
C GLY A 155 -4.48 0.23 23.47
N THR A 156 -3.90 -0.67 24.26
CA THR A 156 -4.40 -1.00 25.62
C THR A 156 -3.54 -0.47 26.76
N ALA A 157 -2.29 -0.07 26.50
CA ALA A 157 -1.38 0.43 27.53
C ALA A 157 -0.65 1.69 27.08
N PHE A 158 -0.89 2.81 27.76
CA PHE A 158 -0.04 4.00 27.68
C PHE A 158 1.13 3.83 28.65
N PRO A 159 2.34 4.26 28.30
CA PRO A 159 2.81 4.72 26.98
C PRO A 159 3.33 3.61 26.03
N TYR A 160 3.11 2.33 26.33
CA TYR A 160 4.00 1.28 25.80
C TYR A 160 3.49 0.48 24.59
N ASP A 161 2.18 0.42 24.31
CA ASP A 161 1.70 -0.36 23.16
C ASP A 161 0.43 0.22 22.50
N PRO A 162 0.58 1.00 21.41
CA PRO A 162 -0.54 1.51 20.63
C PRO A 162 -1.08 0.51 19.60
N TRP A 163 -0.45 -0.66 19.46
CA TRP A 163 -0.75 -1.61 18.41
C TRP A 163 -1.92 -2.51 18.77
N VAL A 164 -2.71 -2.83 17.74
CA VAL A 164 -3.82 -3.78 17.82
C VAL A 164 -3.68 -4.75 16.66
N SER A 165 -3.66 -6.04 16.94
CA SER A 165 -3.66 -7.08 15.91
C SER A 165 -5.08 -7.36 15.41
N ILE A 166 -5.20 -7.51 14.09
CA ILE A 166 -6.40 -7.90 13.36
C ILE A 166 -6.06 -9.16 12.57
N CYS A 167 -6.78 -10.22 12.90
CA CYS A 167 -6.93 -11.48 12.20
C CYS A 167 -8.45 -11.80 12.29
#